data_AF-A0A1G1D6P1-F1
#
_entry.id   AF-A0A1G1D6P1-F1
#
_cell.length_a   1.000
_cell.length_b   1.000
_cell.length_c   1.000
_cell.angle_alpha   90.00
_cell.angle_beta   90.00
_cell.angle_gamma   90.00
#
_symmetry.space_group_name_H-M   'P 1'
#
loop_
_entity.id
_entity.type
_entity.pdbx_description
1 polymer ?
#
loop_
_entity_poly.entity_id
_entity_poly.type
_entity_poly.pdbx_seq_one_letter_code
_entity_poly.pdbx_strand_id
1 'polypeptide(L)'
;MLFFSNPALAEEKKIAVIKEIKDSLKTNIIGTSENSPPYVKIIRSKEGLEYLLNDFKRIRNYAVFDKVTSLEKELSRINFKELMLIAIMTQPMDNYTLDVKGVFKNEAEKKLEVRVDYGHIERNYDIPPKKSIYYHMLVINKNNLPIFLKVKNLYNRKALASNPSIFVTGRLLFWKYQDLQLVPLKIQRKKSKIYYIKGRQALKLEKYVGKIVTLKGKVSKENDSPYELDLEVEKVVEAKE
;
A
#
# COMPACT_ATOMS: atom_id res chain seq x y z
N MET A 1 5.40 57.71 7.12
CA MET A 1 5.72 56.26 7.09
C MET A 1 4.46 55.50 7.44
N LEU A 2 3.85 54.86 6.44
CA LEU A 2 2.71 53.96 6.67
C LEU A 2 3.25 52.65 7.22
N PHE A 3 2.95 52.36 8.48
CA PHE A 3 3.14 51.03 9.05
C PHE A 3 2.15 50.09 8.37
N PHE A 4 2.63 49.27 7.44
CA PHE A 4 1.90 48.08 7.01
C PHE A 4 1.87 47.11 8.19
N SER A 5 0.80 47.18 8.98
CA SER A 5 0.41 46.08 9.86
C SER A 5 0.09 44.89 8.97
N ASN A 6 1.01 43.92 8.95
CA ASN A 6 0.80 42.59 8.38
C ASN A 6 -0.52 42.02 8.93
N PRO A 7 -1.58 41.84 8.12
CA PRO A 7 -2.80 41.23 8.60
C PRO A 7 -2.58 39.72 8.66
N ALA A 8 -2.78 39.15 9.85
CA ALA A 8 -3.00 37.72 10.10
C ALA A 8 -1.81 36.76 9.88
N LEU A 9 -0.80 36.85 10.74
CA LEU A 9 -0.14 35.65 11.26
C LEU A 9 -0.92 35.19 12.51
N ALA A 10 -2.19 34.84 12.35
CA ALA A 10 -2.98 34.25 13.43
C ALA A 10 -2.34 32.89 13.77
N GLU A 11 -1.78 32.77 14.97
CA GLU A 11 -1.09 31.57 15.44
C GLU A 11 -1.94 30.32 15.20
N GLU A 12 -1.48 29.46 14.30
CA GLU A 12 -2.11 28.18 14.02
C GLU A 12 -1.94 27.27 15.23
N LYS A 13 -2.94 27.22 16.11
CA LYS A 13 -2.91 26.33 17.27
C LYS A 13 -3.07 24.89 16.83
N LYS A 14 -2.04 24.08 17.06
CA LYS A 14 -2.08 22.63 16.85
C LYS A 14 -3.07 22.00 17.84
N ILE A 15 -3.99 21.20 17.32
CA ILE A 15 -4.92 20.41 18.14
C ILE A 15 -4.18 19.22 18.73
N ALA A 16 -4.38 18.99 20.03
CA ALA A 16 -3.85 17.83 20.71
C ALA A 16 -4.48 16.56 20.12
N VAL A 17 -3.60 15.66 19.64
CA VAL A 17 -3.99 14.33 19.16
C VAL A 17 -3.88 13.36 20.32
N ILE A 18 -4.98 12.73 20.68
CA ILE A 18 -5.05 11.79 21.80
C ILE A 18 -4.42 10.46 21.40
N LYS A 19 -4.68 10.04 20.16
CA LYS A 19 -4.22 8.77 19.64
C LYS A 19 -4.05 8.81 18.14
N GLU A 20 -3.00 8.15 17.66
CA GLU A 20 -2.74 7.96 16.24
C GLU A 20 -2.70 6.47 15.92
N ILE A 21 -3.32 6.09 14.81
CA ILE A 21 -3.32 4.72 14.29
C ILE A 21 -3.01 4.80 12.80
N LYS A 22 -1.94 4.14 12.36
CA LYS A 22 -1.52 4.14 10.96
C LYS A 22 -1.13 2.74 10.50
N ASP A 23 -1.60 2.35 9.33
CA ASP A 23 -1.20 1.11 8.67
C ASP A 23 -1.57 1.16 7.18
N SER A 24 -1.35 0.05 6.48
CA SER A 24 -1.73 -0.20 5.10
C SER A 24 -2.53 -1.49 4.93
N LEU A 25 -3.56 -1.43 4.08
CA LEU A 25 -4.40 -2.55 3.69
C LEU A 25 -4.09 -2.97 2.25
N LYS A 26 -3.55 -4.18 2.07
CA LYS A 26 -3.22 -4.72 0.75
C LYS A 26 -4.48 -5.12 -0.01
N THR A 27 -4.73 -4.50 -1.15
CA THR A 27 -5.92 -4.72 -1.97
C THR A 27 -5.55 -5.03 -3.42
N ASN A 28 -6.44 -5.72 -4.13
CA ASN A 28 -6.32 -5.93 -5.58
C ASN A 28 -7.23 -4.97 -6.38
N ILE A 29 -7.96 -4.09 -5.69
CA ILE A 29 -8.87 -3.12 -6.31
C ILE A 29 -8.02 -2.02 -6.96
N ILE A 30 -8.33 -1.70 -8.21
CA ILE A 30 -7.76 -0.54 -8.90
C ILE A 30 -8.58 0.68 -8.44
N GLY A 31 -7.91 1.70 -7.90
CA GLY A 31 -8.60 2.93 -7.51
C GLY A 31 -9.30 3.57 -8.70
N THR A 32 -10.62 3.74 -8.60
CA THR A 32 -11.45 4.48 -9.54
C THR A 32 -11.97 5.72 -8.82
N SER A 33 -11.40 6.90 -9.12
CA SER A 33 -11.90 8.30 -8.97
C SER A 33 -12.54 8.70 -7.60
N GLU A 34 -12.26 9.84 -6.96
CA GLU A 34 -12.50 11.22 -7.40
C GLU A 34 -11.48 12.21 -6.76
N ASN A 35 -10.94 13.11 -7.58
CA ASN A 35 -10.30 14.41 -7.25
C ASN A 35 -9.00 14.52 -6.44
N SER A 36 -8.12 13.51 -6.50
CA SER A 36 -6.68 13.53 -6.08
C SER A 36 -6.41 13.01 -4.65
N PRO A 37 -5.45 12.08 -4.49
CA PRO A 37 -5.05 11.55 -3.18
C PRO A 37 -4.12 12.50 -2.42
N PRO A 38 -4.09 12.43 -1.07
CA PRO A 38 -4.96 11.69 -0.17
C PRO A 38 -6.31 12.40 0.05
N TYR A 39 -7.27 11.72 0.67
CA TYR A 39 -8.58 12.29 1.04
C TYR A 39 -8.87 12.06 2.54
N VAL A 40 -9.84 12.80 3.09
CA VAL A 40 -10.22 12.71 4.51
C VAL A 40 -11.67 12.26 4.65
N LYS A 41 -11.92 11.32 5.56
CA LYS A 41 -13.26 11.00 6.09
C LYS A 41 -13.34 11.43 7.56
N ILE A 42 -14.39 12.14 7.90
CA ILE A 42 -14.65 12.63 9.26
C ILE A 42 -15.68 11.72 9.92
N ILE A 43 -15.35 11.14 11.07
CA ILE A 43 -16.21 10.19 11.76
C ILE A 43 -16.52 10.72 13.16
N ARG A 44 -17.79 11.10 13.35
CA ARG A 44 -18.32 11.70 14.58
C ARG A 44 -19.24 10.76 15.38
N SER A 45 -19.46 9.54 14.89
CA SER A 45 -20.36 8.57 15.49
C SER A 45 -19.89 7.14 15.26
N LYS A 46 -20.48 6.19 16.02
CA LYS A 46 -20.17 4.77 15.90
C LYS A 46 -20.63 4.21 14.55
N GLU A 47 -21.78 4.66 14.07
CA GLU A 47 -22.34 4.26 12.77
C GLU A 47 -21.39 4.69 11.63
N GLY A 48 -20.86 5.92 11.69
CA GLY A 48 -19.86 6.40 10.73
C GLY A 48 -18.57 5.57 10.74
N LEU A 49 -18.15 5.08 11.90
CA LEU A 49 -17.02 4.15 12.03
C LEU A 49 -17.35 2.80 11.39
N GLU A 50 -18.54 2.26 11.64
CA GLU A 50 -18.99 0.99 11.06
C GLU A 50 -19.04 1.05 9.53
N TYR A 51 -19.50 2.16 8.94
CA TYR A 51 -19.44 2.38 7.49
C TYR A 51 -18.01 2.27 6.95
N LEU A 52 -17.04 2.92 7.59
CA LEU A 52 -15.64 2.83 7.19
C LEU A 52 -15.08 1.41 7.32
N LEU A 53 -15.36 0.73 8.43
CA LEU A 53 -14.88 -0.63 8.66
C LEU A 53 -15.49 -1.61 7.65
N ASN A 54 -16.76 -1.42 7.28
CA ASN A 54 -17.42 -2.22 6.25
C ASN A 54 -16.77 -2.03 4.87
N ASP A 55 -16.34 -0.81 4.50
CA ASP A 55 -15.56 -0.57 3.28
C ASP A 55 -14.26 -1.39 3.28
N PHE A 56 -13.57 -1.46 4.43
CA PHE A 56 -12.35 -2.28 4.55
C PHE A 56 -12.63 -3.78 4.52
N LYS A 57 -13.70 -4.26 5.18
CA LYS A 57 -14.11 -5.67 5.18
C LYS A 57 -14.47 -6.19 3.78
N ARG A 58 -14.90 -5.31 2.87
CA ARG A 58 -15.15 -5.67 1.44
C ARG A 58 -13.88 -6.07 0.69
N ILE A 59 -12.69 -5.72 1.19
CA ILE A 59 -11.41 -6.12 0.59
C ILE A 59 -11.20 -7.63 0.84
N ARG A 60 -11.40 -8.45 -0.20
CA ARG A 60 -11.27 -9.91 -0.13
C ARG A 60 -9.80 -10.36 -0.01
N ASN A 61 -9.20 -10.19 1.17
CA ASN A 61 -7.82 -10.60 1.49
C ASN A 61 -7.71 -11.00 2.98
N TYR A 62 -7.24 -12.23 3.25
CA TYR A 62 -7.11 -12.76 4.61
C TYR A 62 -6.19 -11.91 5.50
N ALA A 63 -5.05 -11.45 4.97
CA ALA A 63 -4.14 -10.59 5.72
C ALA A 63 -4.75 -9.20 6.03
N VAL A 64 -5.74 -8.77 5.24
CA VAL A 64 -6.51 -7.56 5.52
C VAL A 64 -7.57 -7.83 6.58
N PHE A 65 -8.21 -9.00 6.55
CA PHE A 65 -9.21 -9.38 7.55
C PHE A 65 -8.64 -9.27 8.97
N ASP A 66 -7.51 -9.90 9.26
CA ASP A 66 -6.89 -9.86 10.60
C ASP A 66 -6.56 -8.42 11.05
N LYS A 67 -6.01 -7.61 10.13
CA LYS A 67 -5.72 -6.20 10.38
C LYS A 67 -6.98 -5.39 10.67
N VAL A 68 -8.04 -5.61 9.88
CA VAL A 68 -9.31 -4.90 10.05
C VAL A 68 -10.00 -5.31 11.35
N THR A 69 -9.96 -6.59 11.73
CA THR A 69 -10.47 -7.04 13.02
C THR A 69 -9.69 -6.45 14.20
N SER A 70 -8.36 -6.35 14.09
CA SER A 70 -7.54 -5.67 15.10
C SER A 70 -7.90 -4.19 15.21
N LEU A 71 -8.03 -3.51 14.07
CA LEU A 71 -8.42 -2.10 13.98
C LEU A 71 -9.82 -1.86 14.57
N GLU A 72 -10.78 -2.74 14.26
CA GLU A 72 -12.14 -2.69 14.80
C GLU A 72 -12.14 -2.79 16.33
N LYS A 73 -11.38 -3.75 16.90
CA LYS A 73 -11.22 -3.87 18.36
C LYS A 73 -10.62 -2.60 18.95
N GLU A 74 -9.63 -2.03 18.30
CA GLU A 74 -8.96 -0.81 18.78
C GLU A 74 -9.88 0.42 18.74
N LEU A 75 -10.63 0.61 17.66
CA LEU A 75 -11.53 1.76 17.47
C LEU A 75 -12.85 1.61 18.23
N SER A 76 -13.28 0.39 18.57
CA SER A 76 -14.50 0.14 19.35
C SER A 76 -14.51 0.79 20.74
N ARG A 77 -13.32 1.13 21.26
CA ARG A 77 -13.12 1.73 22.59
C ARG A 77 -13.30 3.25 22.60
N ILE A 78 -13.48 3.88 21.44
CA ILE A 78 -13.59 5.34 21.33
C ILE A 78 -14.96 5.82 21.83
N ASN A 79 -14.96 6.73 22.80
CA ASN A 79 -16.16 7.41 23.26
C ASN A 79 -16.54 8.54 22.28
N PHE A 80 -17.40 8.26 21.30
CA PHE A 80 -17.85 9.25 20.31
C PHE A 80 -18.72 10.39 20.87
N LYS A 81 -19.07 10.38 22.16
CA LYS A 81 -19.71 11.53 22.81
C LYS A 81 -18.72 12.69 22.98
N GLU A 82 -17.48 12.39 23.35
CA GLU A 82 -16.42 13.36 23.68
C GLU A 82 -15.35 13.44 22.59
N LEU A 83 -15.17 12.36 21.84
CA LEU A 83 -14.11 12.21 20.86
C LEU A 83 -14.67 12.10 19.45
N MET A 84 -13.82 12.41 18.47
CA MET A 84 -14.08 12.13 17.06
C MET A 84 -12.83 11.61 16.39
N LEU A 85 -13.01 10.99 15.22
CA LEU A 85 -11.94 10.41 14.43
C LEU A 85 -11.82 11.14 13.09
N ILE A 86 -10.60 11.48 12.72
CA ILE A 86 -10.26 11.98 11.39
C ILE A 86 -9.46 10.88 10.70
N ALA A 87 -10.05 10.27 9.68
CA ALA A 87 -9.39 9.23 8.88
C ALA A 87 -8.84 9.84 7.59
N ILE A 88 -7.52 9.87 7.47
CA ILE A 88 -6.81 10.28 6.27
C ILE A 88 -6.47 9.02 5.50
N MET A 89 -6.89 8.92 4.24
CA MET A 89 -6.78 7.70 3.45
C MET A 89 -6.27 7.98 2.05
N THR A 90 -5.56 7.00 1.49
CA THR A 90 -5.07 7.04 0.12
C THR A 90 -6.01 6.27 -0.80
N GLN A 91 -5.86 6.49 -2.10
CA GLN A 91 -6.42 5.55 -3.07
C GLN A 91 -5.59 4.24 -3.08
N PRO A 92 -6.15 3.12 -3.57
CA PRO A 92 -5.40 1.90 -3.83
C PRO A 92 -4.29 2.13 -4.86
N MET A 93 -3.06 2.36 -4.40
CA MET A 93 -1.91 2.65 -5.25
C MET A 93 -0.64 1.98 -4.73
N ASP A 94 0.40 2.05 -5.56
CA ASP A 94 1.70 1.46 -5.30
C ASP A 94 2.64 2.52 -4.71
N ASN A 95 3.54 2.11 -3.80
CA ASN A 95 4.63 2.95 -3.29
C ASN A 95 4.19 4.34 -2.78
N TYR A 96 3.01 4.41 -2.17
CA TYR A 96 2.53 5.62 -1.54
C TYR A 96 3.11 5.76 -0.13
N THR A 97 3.51 6.97 0.25
CA THR A 97 3.86 7.31 1.64
C THR A 97 3.02 8.48 2.10
N LEU A 98 2.56 8.42 3.34
CA LEU A 98 1.72 9.45 3.95
C LEU A 98 2.35 9.89 5.27
N ASP A 99 2.58 11.19 5.41
CA ASP A 99 3.14 11.82 6.60
C ASP A 99 2.22 12.95 7.09
N VAL A 100 1.57 12.71 8.22
CA VAL A 100 0.59 13.64 8.79
C VAL A 100 1.29 14.59 9.74
N LYS A 101 1.31 15.88 9.40
CA LYS A 101 1.93 16.92 10.25
C LYS A 101 1.07 17.27 11.47
N GLY A 102 -0.24 17.03 11.36
CA GLY A 102 -1.21 17.17 12.43
C GLY A 102 -2.47 17.90 12.00
N VAL A 103 -3.27 18.27 13.00
CA VAL A 103 -4.50 19.04 12.84
C VAL A 103 -4.30 20.42 13.45
N PHE A 104 -4.64 21.46 12.70
CA PHE A 104 -4.43 22.85 13.07
C PHE A 104 -5.77 23.57 13.09
N LYS A 105 -6.04 24.32 14.15
CA LYS A 105 -7.22 25.17 14.21
C LYS A 105 -6.88 26.52 13.60
N ASN A 106 -7.58 26.87 12.51
CA ASN A 106 -7.52 28.21 11.96
C ASN A 106 -8.67 29.01 12.59
N GLU A 107 -8.32 29.92 13.51
CA GLU A 107 -9.29 30.73 14.24
C GLU A 107 -9.97 31.79 13.35
N ALA A 108 -9.27 32.30 12.34
CA ALA A 108 -9.80 33.31 11.42
C ALA A 108 -10.89 32.73 10.51
N GLU A 109 -10.67 31.55 9.95
CA GLU A 109 -11.60 30.89 9.02
C GLU A 109 -12.57 29.93 9.71
N LYS A 110 -12.52 29.83 11.06
CA LYS A 110 -13.34 28.90 11.86
C LYS A 110 -13.36 27.48 11.27
N LYS A 111 -12.18 26.96 10.96
CA LYS A 111 -12.01 25.64 10.35
C LYS A 111 -10.86 24.87 10.98
N LEU A 112 -10.87 23.55 10.78
CA LEU A 112 -9.75 22.68 11.10
C LEU A 112 -9.02 22.34 9.81
N GLU A 113 -7.71 22.53 9.79
CA GLU A 113 -6.83 22.11 8.69
C GLU A 113 -6.07 20.85 9.10
N VAL A 114 -6.25 19.78 8.34
CA VAL A 114 -5.44 18.57 8.44
C VAL A 114 -4.32 18.69 7.43
N ARG A 115 -3.08 18.74 7.89
CA ARG A 115 -1.90 18.90 7.02
C ARG A 115 -1.24 17.57 6.77
N VAL A 116 -1.13 17.22 5.50
CA VAL A 116 -0.58 15.95 5.07
C VAL A 116 0.43 16.20 3.97
N ASP A 117 1.63 15.70 4.22
CA ASP A 117 2.63 15.54 3.20
C ASP A 117 2.50 14.12 2.65
N TYR A 118 2.45 13.98 1.32
CA TYR A 118 2.44 12.67 0.70
C TYR A 118 3.48 12.58 -0.41
N GLY A 119 3.86 11.34 -0.69
CA GLY A 119 4.77 11.04 -1.78
C GLY A 119 4.26 9.84 -2.56
N HIS A 120 4.40 9.91 -3.88
CA HIS A 120 4.01 8.84 -4.78
C HIS A 120 5.14 8.60 -5.78
N ILE A 121 5.58 7.35 -5.86
CA ILE A 121 6.53 6.90 -6.88
C ILE A 121 5.78 6.05 -7.89
N GLU A 122 5.44 6.66 -9.02
CA GLU A 122 4.97 5.91 -10.19
C GLU A 122 6.13 5.07 -10.72
N ARG A 123 5.94 3.75 -10.71
CA ARG A 123 6.91 2.80 -11.26
C ARG A 123 6.21 1.97 -12.32
N ASN A 124 6.78 1.95 -13.52
CA ASN A 124 6.33 1.09 -14.62
C ASN A 124 6.86 -0.32 -14.38
N TYR A 125 6.14 -1.11 -13.60
CA TYR A 125 6.46 -2.53 -13.43
C TYR A 125 5.84 -3.35 -14.55
N ASP A 126 6.56 -4.36 -15.05
CA ASP A 126 5.98 -5.37 -15.97
C ASP A 126 4.88 -6.19 -15.27
N ILE A 127 4.99 -6.31 -13.94
CA ILE A 127 3.98 -6.91 -13.06
C ILE A 127 3.58 -5.87 -12.02
N PRO A 128 2.34 -5.34 -12.07
CA PRO A 128 1.86 -4.38 -11.09
C PRO A 128 2.02 -4.95 -9.67
N PRO A 129 2.66 -4.23 -8.73
CA PRO A 129 2.77 -4.71 -7.37
C PRO A 129 1.39 -4.73 -6.70
N LYS A 130 1.34 -5.31 -5.49
CA LYS A 130 0.10 -5.34 -4.71
C LYS A 130 -0.21 -3.92 -4.22
N LYS A 131 -1.26 -3.32 -4.78
CA LYS A 131 -1.82 -2.03 -4.35
C LYS A 131 -2.14 -2.04 -2.88
N SER A 132 -1.99 -0.90 -2.23
CA SER A 132 -2.33 -0.75 -0.82
C SER A 132 -3.07 0.57 -0.59
N ILE A 133 -4.00 0.54 0.36
CA ILE A 133 -4.64 1.72 0.92
C ILE A 133 -3.89 2.04 2.21
N TYR A 134 -3.18 3.15 2.25
CA TYR A 134 -2.61 3.67 3.49
C TYR A 134 -3.67 4.48 4.21
N TYR A 135 -3.74 4.30 5.51
CA TYR A 135 -4.61 5.10 6.36
C TYR A 135 -3.83 5.61 7.56
N HIS A 136 -4.20 6.81 7.99
CA HIS A 136 -3.76 7.40 9.25
C HIS A 136 -5.00 7.99 9.91
N MET A 137 -5.35 7.46 11.08
CA MET A 137 -6.50 7.89 11.84
C MET A 137 -6.02 8.65 13.08
N LEU A 138 -6.58 9.84 13.26
CA LEU A 138 -6.29 10.71 14.40
C LEU A 138 -7.54 10.79 15.29
N VAL A 139 -7.38 10.46 16.56
CA VAL A 139 -8.41 10.68 17.58
C VAL A 139 -8.18 12.04 18.21
N ILE A 140 -9.18 12.90 18.14
CA ILE A 140 -9.17 14.24 18.71
C ILE A 140 -10.43 14.48 19.55
N ASN A 141 -10.41 15.51 20.39
CA ASN A 141 -11.61 16.00 21.06
C ASN A 141 -12.66 16.41 20.01
N LYS A 142 -13.92 16.05 20.28
CA LYS A 142 -15.03 16.27 19.38
C LYS A 142 -15.19 17.75 19.07
N ASN A 143 -15.31 18.04 17.79
CA ASN A 143 -15.36 19.39 17.28
C ASN A 143 -16.32 19.47 16.08
N ASN A 144 -17.14 20.53 16.05
CA ASN A 144 -18.14 20.73 15.01
C ASN A 144 -17.64 21.54 13.81
N LEU A 145 -16.46 22.17 13.90
CA LEU A 145 -15.87 22.95 12.82
C LEU A 145 -15.68 22.09 11.54
N PRO A 146 -15.84 22.70 10.35
CA PRO A 146 -15.52 22.04 9.10
C PRO A 146 -14.03 21.68 9.05
N ILE A 147 -13.73 20.49 8.52
CA ILE A 147 -12.36 19.99 8.38
C ILE A 147 -11.97 20.03 6.91
N PHE A 148 -10.85 20.68 6.62
CA PHE A 148 -10.25 20.77 5.30
C PHE A 148 -8.92 20.02 5.29
N LEU A 149 -8.68 19.31 4.20
CA LEU A 149 -7.41 18.64 3.97
C LEU A 149 -6.49 19.57 3.17
N LYS A 150 -5.34 19.91 3.74
CA LYS A 150 -4.26 20.65 3.06
C LYS A 150 -3.14 19.67 2.74
N VAL A 151 -2.96 19.44 1.45
CA VAL A 151 -2.05 18.40 0.95
C VAL A 151 -0.84 19.05 0.28
N LYS A 152 0.35 18.56 0.60
CA LYS A 152 1.56 18.85 -0.15
C LYS A 152 2.12 17.56 -0.75
N ASN A 153 2.27 17.52 -2.07
CA ASN A 153 2.99 16.43 -2.73
C ASN A 153 4.49 16.71 -2.62
N LEU A 154 5.23 15.85 -1.90
CA LEU A 154 6.68 15.97 -1.70
C LEU A 154 7.48 15.50 -2.91
N TYR A 155 6.97 14.53 -3.67
CA TYR A 155 7.63 14.02 -4.86
C TYR A 155 6.64 13.29 -5.76
N ASN A 156 6.68 13.62 -7.05
CA ASN A 156 6.10 12.82 -8.12
C ASN A 156 7.26 12.34 -9.00
N ARG A 157 7.86 11.21 -8.65
CA ARG A 157 9.00 10.66 -9.39
C ARG A 157 8.54 9.45 -10.18
N LYS A 158 8.70 9.52 -11.51
CA LYS A 158 8.72 8.33 -12.35
C LYS A 158 10.09 7.68 -12.20
N ALA A 159 10.14 6.54 -11.52
CA ALA A 159 11.37 5.76 -11.44
C ALA A 159 11.27 4.57 -12.41
N LEU A 160 12.35 4.28 -13.14
CA LEU A 160 12.48 3.00 -13.85
C LEU A 160 12.28 1.88 -12.80
N ALA A 161 11.31 1.01 -13.02
CA ALA A 161 11.09 -0.09 -12.11
C ALA A 161 12.30 -1.03 -12.17
N SER A 162 12.98 -1.23 -11.04
CA SER A 162 13.64 -2.51 -10.85
C SER A 162 12.55 -3.51 -10.49
N ASN A 163 12.31 -4.51 -11.36
CA ASN A 163 11.48 -5.64 -10.99
C ASN A 163 12.10 -6.25 -9.71
N PRO A 164 11.40 -6.21 -8.57
CA PRO A 164 11.98 -6.69 -7.32
C PRO A 164 12.18 -8.20 -7.42
N SER A 165 13.35 -8.69 -7.01
CA SER A 165 13.63 -10.11 -7.04
C SER A 165 12.72 -10.83 -6.04
N ILE A 166 12.01 -11.85 -6.49
CA ILE A 166 11.14 -12.69 -5.66
C ILE A 166 11.82 -14.03 -5.38
N PHE A 167 11.28 -14.75 -4.39
CA PHE A 167 11.63 -16.14 -4.12
C PHE A 167 10.53 -17.04 -4.68
N VAL A 168 10.90 -18.00 -5.52
CA VAL A 168 9.99 -19.01 -6.08
C VAL A 168 10.49 -20.39 -5.70
N THR A 169 9.66 -21.16 -5.02
CA THR A 169 9.94 -22.56 -4.69
C THR A 169 9.12 -23.48 -5.60
N GLY A 170 9.80 -24.35 -6.32
CA GLY A 170 9.15 -25.25 -7.28
C GLY A 170 10.01 -26.47 -7.61
N ARG A 171 9.43 -27.42 -8.34
CA ARG A 171 10.18 -28.49 -8.97
C ARG A 171 10.74 -27.97 -10.29
N LEU A 172 12.06 -28.09 -10.45
CA LEU A 172 12.75 -27.73 -11.67
C LEU A 172 12.61 -28.86 -12.68
N LEU A 173 12.16 -28.57 -13.90
CA LEU A 173 11.97 -29.56 -14.96
C LEU A 173 12.59 -29.06 -16.26
N PHE A 174 12.98 -30.01 -17.12
CA PHE A 174 13.26 -29.68 -18.50
C PHE A 174 11.97 -29.28 -19.24
N TRP A 175 12.15 -28.40 -20.19
CA TRP A 175 11.26 -28.10 -21.28
C TRP A 175 12.02 -28.30 -22.60
N LYS A 176 11.32 -28.27 -23.73
CA LYS A 176 11.84 -28.64 -25.06
C LYS A 176 13.27 -28.14 -25.31
N TYR A 177 14.10 -28.96 -25.96
CA TYR A 177 15.46 -28.59 -26.39
C TYR A 177 16.37 -28.01 -25.29
N GLN A 178 16.39 -28.62 -24.09
CA GLN A 178 17.26 -28.30 -22.94
C GLN A 178 16.87 -27.05 -22.13
N ASP A 179 15.76 -26.40 -22.46
CA ASP A 179 15.28 -25.27 -21.67
C ASP A 179 14.77 -25.70 -20.28
N LEU A 180 14.69 -24.76 -19.33
CA LEU A 180 14.26 -25.06 -17.96
C LEU A 180 12.98 -24.32 -17.58
N GLN A 181 12.11 -25.04 -16.87
CA GLN A 181 10.89 -24.49 -16.28
C GLN A 181 10.85 -24.80 -14.78
N LEU A 182 10.32 -23.86 -14.00
CA LEU A 182 10.08 -24.03 -12.57
C LEU A 182 8.57 -24.13 -12.32
N VAL A 183 8.13 -25.31 -11.89
CA VAL A 183 6.73 -25.60 -11.56
C VAL A 183 6.53 -25.46 -10.04
N PRO A 184 5.81 -24.45 -9.54
CA PRO A 184 5.64 -24.24 -8.11
C PRO A 184 4.93 -25.40 -7.41
N LEU A 185 5.44 -25.83 -6.25
CA LEU A 185 4.91 -26.99 -5.51
C LEU A 185 3.62 -26.71 -4.72
N LYS A 186 3.31 -25.44 -4.46
CA LYS A 186 2.09 -25.04 -3.73
C LYS A 186 1.31 -23.97 -4.48
N ILE A 187 0.10 -24.36 -4.87
CA ILE A 187 -1.04 -23.51 -5.21
C ILE A 187 -1.44 -22.74 -3.94
N GLN A 188 -0.77 -21.64 -3.60
CA GLN A 188 -1.32 -20.71 -2.61
C GLN A 188 -2.30 -19.76 -3.28
N ARG A 189 -3.56 -20.23 -3.37
CA ARG A 189 -4.81 -19.47 -3.54
C ARG A 189 -4.95 -18.50 -4.73
N LYS A 190 -4.04 -18.51 -5.70
CA LYS A 190 -4.23 -17.98 -7.07
C LYS A 190 -3.51 -18.92 -8.04
N LYS A 191 -4.03 -19.05 -9.27
CA LYS A 191 -3.52 -19.92 -10.36
C LYS A 191 -2.00 -20.10 -10.28
N SER A 192 -1.54 -21.35 -10.13
CA SER A 192 -0.10 -21.67 -10.10
C SER A 192 0.50 -21.34 -11.46
N LYS A 193 1.27 -20.25 -11.52
CA LYS A 193 1.95 -19.83 -12.74
C LYS A 193 3.21 -20.65 -12.90
N ILE A 194 3.39 -21.26 -14.07
CA ILE A 194 4.66 -21.90 -14.43
C ILE A 194 5.63 -20.79 -14.83
N TYR A 195 6.85 -20.86 -14.32
CA TYR A 195 7.90 -19.88 -14.62
C TYR A 195 8.90 -20.46 -15.61
N TYR A 196 9.15 -19.73 -16.70
CA TYR A 196 10.23 -20.04 -17.62
C TYR A 196 11.55 -19.47 -17.08
N ILE A 197 12.63 -20.25 -17.07
CA ILE A 197 13.91 -19.77 -16.56
C ILE A 197 14.73 -19.14 -17.69
N LYS A 198 15.12 -17.87 -17.52
CA LYS A 198 15.94 -17.12 -18.48
C LYS A 198 17.32 -16.79 -17.96
N GLY A 199 18.24 -16.60 -18.91
CA GLY A 199 19.58 -16.05 -18.70
C GLY A 199 20.66 -17.12 -18.49
N ARG A 200 21.91 -16.65 -18.39
CA ARG A 200 23.13 -17.49 -18.29
C ARG A 200 23.14 -18.46 -17.11
N GLN A 201 22.27 -18.25 -16.12
CA GLN A 201 22.13 -19.12 -14.95
C GLN A 201 21.34 -20.39 -15.26
N ALA A 202 20.56 -20.45 -16.34
CA ALA A 202 19.80 -21.65 -16.73
C ALA A 202 20.70 -22.90 -16.83
N LEU A 203 21.82 -22.80 -17.53
CA LEU A 203 22.81 -23.88 -17.68
C LEU A 203 23.36 -24.38 -16.33
N LYS A 204 23.47 -23.50 -15.33
CA LYS A 204 23.97 -23.87 -13.99
C LYS A 204 22.94 -24.61 -13.14
N LEU A 205 21.67 -24.57 -13.55
CA LEU A 205 20.55 -25.15 -12.82
C LEU A 205 20.24 -26.59 -13.26
N GLU A 206 20.80 -27.07 -14.37
CA GLU A 206 20.59 -28.43 -14.89
C GLU A 206 20.83 -29.53 -13.84
N LYS A 207 21.85 -29.36 -12.99
CA LYS A 207 22.17 -30.28 -11.89
C LYS A 207 21.08 -30.40 -10.81
N TYR A 208 20.09 -29.52 -10.82
CA TYR A 208 18.96 -29.53 -9.91
C TYR A 208 17.66 -29.96 -10.58
N VAL A 209 17.70 -30.41 -11.84
CA VAL A 209 16.49 -30.90 -12.52
C VAL A 209 15.91 -32.11 -11.77
N GLY A 210 14.59 -32.14 -11.63
CA GLY A 210 13.84 -33.11 -10.84
C GLY A 210 13.74 -32.76 -9.35
N LYS A 211 14.66 -31.93 -8.84
CA LYS A 211 14.71 -31.50 -7.44
C LYS A 211 13.77 -30.34 -7.15
N ILE A 212 13.50 -30.16 -5.86
CA ILE A 212 12.76 -29.01 -5.35
C ILE A 212 13.75 -27.89 -5.07
N VAL A 213 13.62 -26.77 -5.76
CA VAL A 213 14.52 -25.62 -5.61
C VAL A 213 13.76 -24.36 -5.24
N THR A 214 14.38 -23.53 -4.40
CA THR A 214 13.98 -22.16 -4.15
C THR A 214 14.94 -21.23 -4.89
N LEU A 215 14.44 -20.52 -5.90
CA LEU A 215 15.22 -19.58 -6.70
C LEU A 215 14.87 -18.14 -6.31
N LYS A 216 15.88 -17.28 -6.22
CA LYS A 216 15.71 -15.83 -6.16
C LYS A 216 15.93 -15.25 -7.56
N GLY A 217 14.99 -14.47 -8.06
CA GLY A 217 15.10 -13.92 -9.41
C GLY A 217 14.07 -12.83 -9.71
N LYS A 218 14.28 -12.12 -10.82
CA LYS A 218 13.36 -11.09 -11.30
C LYS A 218 12.35 -11.71 -12.25
N VAL A 219 11.09 -11.31 -12.14
CA VAL A 219 10.03 -11.81 -13.01
C VAL A 219 9.68 -10.76 -14.05
N SER A 220 9.56 -11.19 -15.30
CA SER A 220 9.05 -10.39 -16.41
C SER A 220 7.93 -11.14 -17.13
N LYS A 221 7.18 -10.42 -17.96
CA LYS A 221 6.22 -11.01 -18.89
C LYS A 221 6.60 -10.55 -20.29
N GLU A 222 7.31 -11.39 -21.05
CA GLU A 222 7.51 -11.13 -22.47
C GLU A 222 6.29 -11.60 -23.27
N ASN A 223 5.90 -10.81 -24.28
CA ASN A 223 4.73 -11.10 -25.12
C ASN A 223 4.88 -12.42 -25.90
N ASP A 224 6.12 -12.88 -26.14
CA ASP A 224 6.43 -14.10 -26.90
C ASP A 224 6.83 -15.28 -26.00
N SER A 225 6.73 -15.16 -24.67
CA SER A 225 7.05 -16.28 -23.78
C SER A 225 5.96 -17.36 -23.86
N PRO A 226 6.33 -18.65 -23.98
CA PRO A 226 5.38 -19.76 -23.99
C PRO A 226 4.71 -20.00 -22.63
N TYR A 227 5.09 -19.25 -21.60
CA TYR A 227 4.62 -19.38 -20.22
C TYR A 227 3.91 -18.13 -19.72
N GLU A 228 3.23 -18.26 -18.57
CA GLU A 228 2.56 -17.11 -17.97
C GLU A 228 3.53 -16.01 -17.52
N LEU A 229 4.77 -16.39 -17.15
CA LEU A 229 5.81 -15.50 -16.62
C LEU A 229 7.22 -16.06 -16.89
N ASP A 230 8.19 -15.16 -17.12
CA ASP A 230 9.62 -15.46 -17.18
C ASP A 230 10.29 -15.13 -15.84
N LEU A 231 11.30 -15.91 -15.45
CA LEU A 231 12.12 -15.74 -14.25
C LEU A 231 13.60 -15.68 -14.64
N GLU A 232 14.20 -14.50 -14.52
CA GLU A 232 15.64 -14.32 -14.59
C GLU A 232 16.27 -14.64 -13.23
N VAL A 233 17.01 -15.75 -13.15
CA VAL A 233 17.52 -16.28 -11.88
C VAL A 233 18.79 -15.55 -11.46
N GLU A 234 18.76 -14.94 -10.28
CA GLU A 234 19.93 -14.30 -9.66
C GLU A 234 20.75 -15.33 -8.86
N LYS A 235 20.07 -16.18 -8.08
CA LYS A 235 20.73 -17.15 -7.17
C LYS A 235 19.82 -18.32 -6.78
N VAL A 236 20.41 -19.49 -6.58
CA VAL A 236 19.78 -20.63 -5.88
C VAL A 236 19.87 -20.43 -4.36
N VAL A 237 18.73 -20.46 -3.69
CA VAL A 237 18.63 -20.20 -2.24
C VAL A 237 18.63 -21.50 -1.45
N GLU A 238 17.90 -22.50 -1.93
CA GLU A 238 17.76 -23.82 -1.30
C GLU A 238 17.49 -24.87 -2.39
N ALA A 239 18.03 -26.07 -2.22
CA ALA A 239 17.72 -27.23 -3.05
C ALA A 239 17.51 -28.45 -2.14
N LYS A 240 16.36 -29.11 -2.26
CA LYS A 240 16.00 -30.33 -1.53
C LYS A 240 15.96 -31.51 -2.50
N GLU A 241 16.44 -32.65 -2.03
CA GLU A 241 16.37 -33.92 -2.76
C GLU A 241 14.92 -34.41 -2.90
#